data_AF-A0AAN3HAI4-F1
#
_entry.id   AF-A0AAN3HAI4-F1
#
_cell.length_a   1.000
_cell.length_b   1.000
_cell.length_c   1.000
_cell.angle_alpha   90.00
_cell.angle_beta   90.00
_cell.angle_gamma   90.00
#
_symmetry.space_group_name_H-M   'P 1'
#
loop_
_entity.id
_entity.type
_entity.pdbx_description
1 polymer ?
#
loop_
_entity_poly.entity_id
_entity_poly.type
_entity_poly.pdbx_seq_one_letter_code
_entity_poly.pdbx_strand_id
1 'polypeptide(L)' 'KDTEAEKLFRIREAEETKNSLMQVASEHIAPLQDAVDLEIATEKETLLLEAWKKYRVLLNRVDTSTAPDIEWPALP' A
#
# COMPACT_ATOMS: atom_id res chain seq x y z
N LYS A 1 17.82 -26.01 -14.00
CA LYS A 1 17.05 -26.04 -12.73
C LYS A 1 17.06 -24.60 -12.24
N ASP A 2 16.19 -23.77 -12.81
CA ASP A 2 16.24 -22.30 -12.63
C ASP A 2 14.90 -21.72 -12.18
N THR A 3 13.87 -22.56 -12.08
CA THR A 3 12.49 -22.14 -11.83
C THR A 3 12.24 -21.70 -10.39
N GLU A 4 12.91 -22.31 -9.41
CA GLU A 4 12.72 -21.96 -7.98
C GLU A 4 13.45 -20.67 -7.61
N ALA A 5 14.67 -20.47 -8.10
CA ALA A 5 15.43 -19.25 -7.88
C ALA A 5 14.74 -18.04 -8.53
N GLU A 6 14.20 -18.21 -9.73
CA GLU A 6 13.42 -17.17 -10.42
C GLU A 6 12.11 -16.86 -9.68
N LYS A 7 11.41 -17.87 -9.16
CA LYS A 7 10.21 -17.67 -8.35
C LYS A 7 10.51 -16.90 -7.07
N LEU A 8 11.54 -17.29 -6.32
CA LEU A 8 11.93 -16.61 -5.08
C LEU A 8 12.35 -15.16 -5.34
N PHE A 9 13.03 -14.91 -6.47
CA PHE A 9 13.39 -13.56 -6.90
C PHE A 9 12.15 -12.69 -7.12
N ARG A 10 11.15 -13.18 -7.86
CA ARG A 10 9.90 -12.44 -8.12
C ARG A 10 9.09 -12.17 -6.85
N ILE A 11 9.03 -13.14 -5.93
CA ILE A 11 8.34 -12.95 -4.64
C ILE A 11 9.02 -11.84 -3.84
N ARG A 12 10.36 -11.83 -3.80
CA ARG A 12 11.13 -10.79 -3.11
C ARG A 12 10.89 -9.40 -3.73
N GLU A 13 10.91 -9.28 -5.05
CA GLU A 13 10.60 -8.00 -5.72
C GLU A 13 9.17 -7.52 -5.41
N ALA A 14 8.20 -8.45 -5.35
CA ALA A 14 6.84 -8.14 -4.97
C ALA A 14 6.73 -7.67 -3.51
N GLU A 15 7.47 -8.29 -2.58
CA GLU A 15 7.54 -7.85 -1.18
C GLU A 15 8.16 -6.45 -1.04
N GLU A 16 9.24 -6.18 -1.77
CA GLU A 16 9.87 -4.85 -1.82
C GLU A 16 8.90 -3.79 -2.38
N THR A 17 8.16 -4.14 -3.43
CA THR A 17 7.10 -3.30 -4.01
C THR A 17 5.99 -3.03 -2.99
N LYS A 18 5.47 -4.07 -2.32
CA LYS A 18 4.45 -3.93 -1.27
C LYS A 18 4.93 -2.99 -0.16
N ASN A 19 6.18 -3.15 0.30
CA ASN A 19 6.76 -2.31 1.35
C ASN A 19 6.86 -0.85 0.91
N SER A 20 7.31 -0.59 -0.32
CA SER A 20 7.37 0.77 -0.88
C SER A 20 5.98 1.41 -0.96
N LEU A 21 4.98 0.69 -1.46
CA LEU A 21 3.60 1.18 -1.55
C LEU A 21 2.97 1.42 -0.16
N MET A 22 3.30 0.59 0.84
CA MET A 22 2.90 0.79 2.23
C MET A 22 3.53 2.03 2.86
N GLN A 23 4.78 2.34 2.52
CA GLN A 23 5.46 3.56 2.95
C GLN A 23 4.78 4.79 2.35
N VAL A 24 4.54 4.80 1.03
CA VAL A 24 3.83 5.89 0.34
C VAL A 24 2.47 6.14 0.98
N ALA A 25 1.68 5.09 1.23
CA ALA A 25 0.40 5.23 1.89
C ALA A 25 0.53 5.84 3.29
N SER A 26 1.57 5.47 4.05
CA SER A 26 1.79 6.00 5.40
C SER A 26 2.23 7.47 5.37
N GLU A 27 3.03 7.88 4.39
CA GLU A 27 3.47 9.26 4.17
C GLU A 27 2.30 10.19 3.81
N HIS A 28 1.30 9.69 3.07
CA HIS A 28 0.05 10.42 2.81
C HIS A 28 -0.90 10.44 4.01
N ILE A 29 -1.00 9.32 4.75
CA ILE A 29 -1.89 9.21 5.91
C ILE A 29 -1.46 10.14 7.04
N ALA A 30 -0.16 10.28 7.31
CA ALA A 30 0.34 11.05 8.44
C ALA A 30 -0.20 12.49 8.50
N PRO A 31 0.00 13.37 7.50
CA PRO A 31 -0.50 14.74 7.55
C PRO A 31 -2.03 14.83 7.55
N LEU A 32 -2.71 13.89 6.87
CA LEU A 32 -4.17 13.85 6.85
C LEU A 32 -4.75 13.45 8.22
N GLN A 33 -4.09 12.52 8.91
CA GLN A 33 -4.44 12.14 10.27
C GLN A 33 -4.17 13.28 11.23
N ASP A 34 -3.04 13.98 11.10
CA ASP A 34 -2.73 15.16 11.92
C ASP A 34 -3.82 16.24 11.76
N ALA A 35 -4.30 16.50 10.53
CA ALA A 35 -5.38 17.45 10.30
C ALA A 35 -6.70 17.03 10.96
N VAL A 36 -7.01 15.73 10.97
CA VAL A 36 -8.20 15.19 11.67
C VAL A 36 -8.04 15.29 13.19
N ASP A 37 -6.87 14.93 13.71
CA ASP A 37 -6.58 14.94 15.15
C ASP A 37 -6.56 16.38 15.71
N LEU A 38 -6.16 17.35 14.89
CA LEU A 38 -6.22 18.78 15.21
C LEU A 38 -7.59 19.42 14.94
N GLU A 39 -8.58 18.65 14.48
CA GLU A 39 -9.92 19.13 14.13
C GLU A 39 -9.95 20.25 13.06
N ILE A 40 -8.92 20.30 12.19
CA ILE A 40 -8.79 21.28 11.10
C ILE A 40 -8.94 20.68 9.71
N ALA A 41 -9.16 19.36 9.61
CA ALA A 41 -9.35 18.68 8.34
C ALA A 41 -10.57 19.20 7.58
N THR A 42 -10.38 19.41 6.29
CA THR A 42 -11.48 19.62 5.34
C THR A 42 -12.18 18.29 5.03
N GLU A 43 -13.43 18.36 4.58
CA GLU A 43 -14.18 17.16 4.13
C GLU A 43 -13.41 16.36 3.06
N LYS A 44 -12.72 17.07 2.16
CA LYS A 44 -11.86 16.43 1.14
C LYS A 44 -10.71 15.66 1.76
N GLU A 45 -10.05 16.21 2.78
CA GLU A 45 -8.95 15.53 3.48
C GLU A 45 -9.45 14.31 4.26
N THR A 46 -10.64 14.39 4.87
CA THR A 46 -11.26 13.23 5.53
C THR A 46 -11.55 12.11 4.54
N LEU A 47 -12.16 12.41 3.39
CA LEU A 47 -12.43 11.42 2.34
C LEU A 47 -11.12 10.81 1.79
N LEU A 48 -10.10 11.65 1.60
CA LEU A 48 -8.79 11.20 1.13
C LEU A 48 -8.10 10.31 2.17
N LEU A 49 -8.21 10.64 3.47
CA LEU A 49 -7.68 9.83 4.57
C LEU A 49 -8.33 8.44 4.60
N GLU A 50 -9.66 8.38 4.44
CA GLU A 50 -10.39 7.11 4.35
C GLU A 50 -9.94 6.26 3.17
N ALA A 51 -9.77 6.88 2.00
CA ALA A 51 -9.30 6.21 0.79
C ALA A 51 -7.89 5.64 0.97
N TRP A 52 -6.95 6.42 1.54
CA TRP A 52 -5.59 5.94 1.84
C TRP A 52 -5.56 4.84 2.90
N LYS A 53 -6.36 4.95 3.97
CA LYS A 53 -6.48 3.88 4.98
C LYS A 53 -7.00 2.59 4.35
N LYS A 54 -8.03 2.67 3.51
CA LYS A 54 -8.56 1.52 2.76
C LYS A 54 -7.50 0.92 1.84
N TYR A 55 -6.81 1.75 1.07
CA TYR A 55 -5.71 1.34 0.20
C TYR A 55 -4.62 0.59 0.97
N ARG A 56 -4.15 1.14 2.10
CA ARG A 56 -3.13 0.49 2.95
C ARG A 56 -3.58 -0.87 3.47
N VAL A 57 -4.86 -1.01 3.85
CA VAL A 57 -5.43 -2.30 4.29
C VAL A 57 -5.50 -3.30 3.13
N LEU A 58 -5.91 -2.87 1.94
CA LEU A 58 -5.95 -3.72 0.74
C LEU A 58 -4.53 -4.17 0.35
N LEU A 59 -3.56 -3.26 0.32
CA LEU A 59 -2.15 -3.59 0.10
C LEU A 59 -1.65 -4.63 1.09
N ASN A 60 -1.92 -4.45 2.37
CA ASN A 60 -1.48 -5.39 3.39
C ASN A 60 -2.00 -6.81 3.17
N ARG A 61 -3.17 -6.96 2.52
CA ARG A 61 -3.80 -8.24 2.18
C ARG A 61 -3.28 -8.86 0.88
N VAL A 62 -2.52 -8.14 0.06
CA VAL A 62 -1.92 -8.69 -1.17
C VAL A 62 -0.98 -9.85 -0.83
N ASP A 63 -1.20 -10.98 -1.50
CA ASP A 63 -0.36 -12.18 -1.41
C ASP A 63 0.76 -12.12 -2.47
N THR A 64 1.98 -11.82 -2.03
CA THR A 64 3.16 -11.69 -2.89
C THR A 64 3.66 -13.03 -3.44
N SER A 65 3.20 -14.16 -2.91
CA SER A 65 3.58 -15.49 -3.39
C SER A 65 3.03 -15.82 -4.78
N THR A 66 2.06 -15.03 -5.26
CA THR A 66 1.42 -15.14 -6.57
C THR A 66 2.19 -14.42 -7.69
N ALA A 67 3.35 -13.82 -7.40
CA ALA A 67 4.16 -13.12 -8.38
C ALA A 67 4.49 -14.00 -9.62
N PRO A 68 4.42 -13.46 -10.84
CA PRO A 68 4.22 -12.04 -11.18
C PRO A 68 2.74 -11.61 -11.29
N ASP A 69 1.80 -12.53 -11.12
CA ASP A 69 0.36 -12.32 -11.36
C ASP A 69 -0.32 -11.65 -10.15
N ILE A 70 0.22 -10.49 -9.73
CA ILE A 70 -0.28 -9.72 -8.59
C ILE A 70 -1.16 -8.56 -9.09
N GLU A 71 -2.39 -8.51 -8.60
CA GLU A 71 -3.27 -7.36 -8.76
C GLU A 71 -3.03 -6.35 -7.61
N TRP A 72 -2.27 -5.30 -7.90
CA TRP A 72 -2.08 -4.21 -6.94
C TRP A 72 -3.36 -3.34 -6.84
N PRO A 73 -3.77 -2.95 -5.63
CA PRO A 73 -4.88 -2.02 -5.47
C PRO A 73 -4.56 -0.68 -6.16
N ALA A 74 -5.59 0.02 -6.64
CA ALA A 74 -5.43 1.34 -7.23
C ALA A 74 -5.14 2.40 -6.17
N LEU A 75 -4.25 3.33 -6.49
CA LEU A 75 -3.97 4.49 -5.64
C LEU A 75 -5.22 5.41 -5.54
N PRO A 76 -5.47 6.02 -4.36
CA PRO A 76 -6.54 7.00 -4.15
C PRO A 76 -6.45 8.26 -5.01
#